data_AF-A0A542QU40-F1
#
_entry.id   AF-A0A542QU40-F1
#
_cell.length_a   1.000
_cell.length_b   1.000
_cell.length_c   1.000
_cell.angle_alpha   90.00
_cell.angle_beta   90.00
_cell.angle_gamma   90.00
#
_symmetry.space_group_name_H-M   'P 1'
#
loop_
_entity.id
_entity.type
_entity.pdbx_description
1 polymer ?
#
loop_
_entity_poly.entity_id
_entity_poly.type
_entity_poly.pdbx_seq_one_letter_code
_entity_poly.pdbx_strand_id
1 'polypeptide(L)'
;MKLSRLHKMVAGILIIFTGIGLLLDSLGIISFGLFDLWPMVLIYFGLRLWGQKNRIGGGILFSLGTIIMMDMWFGVGIDDLFQFAVPIVFIYFGFQLIRGKNSKRDQRVNQPLGDRGTPSAAETIVTSEASVPSDVKVSTEERPWLDSWHNWKHVGGKIPHHERMTSSPDDTLPKDSRSSLIGDYHLTSGRFELNHLHVWHGIGDVVIDLSRAVLMRDEALLVVEGWVGDVTIYVPVDLPVSVTAGLSIGDLEVLSHRQGGINRSVKIRSDQYDEALQKVNLHISLLVGDIKVKYI
;
A
#
# COMPACT_ATOMS: atom_id res chain seq x y z
N MET A 1 2.31 10.33 33.45
CA MET A 1 1.24 10.66 34.41
C MET A 1 0.47 9.38 34.72
N LYS A 2 0.13 9.09 35.99
CA LYS A 2 -0.59 7.86 36.36
C LYS A 2 -1.90 7.77 35.57
N LEU A 3 -2.08 6.70 34.80
CA LEU A 3 -3.22 6.45 33.89
C LEU A 3 -4.59 6.66 34.59
N SER A 4 -4.65 6.46 35.90
CA SER A 4 -5.83 6.66 36.74
C SER A 4 -6.28 8.11 36.90
N ARG A 5 -5.39 9.11 36.80
CA ARG A 5 -5.77 10.53 36.87
C ARG A 5 -6.45 10.98 35.58
N LEU A 6 -6.00 10.45 34.45
CA LEU A 6 -6.53 10.79 33.13
C LEU A 6 -7.98 10.32 32.98
N HIS A 7 -8.30 9.09 33.41
CA HIS A 7 -9.68 8.59 33.37
C HIS A 7 -10.64 9.44 34.21
N LYS A 8 -10.20 9.93 35.38
CA LYS A 8 -11.00 10.80 36.25
C LYS A 8 -11.21 12.18 35.63
N MET A 9 -10.18 12.75 35.00
CA MET A 9 -10.31 14.03 34.28
C MET A 9 -11.23 13.90 33.07
N VAL A 10 -11.11 12.84 32.28
CA VAL A 10 -11.94 12.63 31.09
C VAL A 10 -13.39 12.38 31.47
N ALA A 11 -13.66 11.58 32.50
CA ALA A 11 -15.02 11.39 33.01
C ALA A 11 -15.62 12.71 33.52
N GLY A 12 -14.84 13.53 34.24
CA GLY A 12 -15.28 14.85 34.67
C GLY A 12 -15.59 15.80 33.52
N ILE A 13 -14.74 15.83 32.49
CA ILE A 13 -14.95 16.61 31.26
C ILE A 13 -16.24 16.19 30.56
N LEU A 14 -16.48 14.88 30.40
CA LEU A 14 -17.71 14.36 29.78
C LEU A 14 -18.97 14.78 30.54
N ILE A 15 -18.94 14.74 31.88
CA ILE A 15 -20.06 15.18 32.73
C ILE A 15 -20.30 16.69 32.58
N ILE A 16 -19.24 17.50 32.56
CA ILE A 16 -19.34 18.96 32.38
C ILE A 16 -19.92 19.29 31.00
N PHE A 17 -19.43 18.68 29.92
CA PHE A 17 -19.95 18.90 28.56
C PHE A 17 -21.41 18.45 28.44
N THR A 18 -21.78 17.32 29.02
CA THR A 18 -23.17 16.84 29.06
C THR A 18 -24.08 17.84 29.79
N GLY A 19 -23.62 18.39 30.93
CA GLY A 19 -24.38 19.39 31.68
C GLY A 19 -24.53 20.72 30.95
N ILE A 20 -23.49 21.17 30.25
CA ILE A 20 -23.53 22.38 29.40
C ILE A 20 -24.49 22.17 28.22
N GLY A 21 -24.47 21.00 27.58
CA GLY A 21 -25.39 20.66 26.48
C GLY A 21 -26.86 20.70 26.93
N LEU A 22 -27.18 20.08 28.06
CA LEU A 22 -28.54 20.12 28.63
C LEU A 22 -28.98 21.54 29.05
N LEU A 23 -28.05 22.38 29.49
CA LEU A 23 -28.35 23.77 29.84
C LEU A 23 -28.64 24.60 28.59
N LEU A 24 -27.87 24.39 27.51
CA LEU A 24 -28.08 25.05 26.22
C LEU A 24 -29.40 24.63 25.54
N ASP A 25 -29.82 23.38 25.74
CA ASP A 25 -31.13 22.87 25.32
C ASP A 25 -32.28 23.54 26.08
N SER A 26 -32.14 23.67 27.39
CA SER A 26 -33.11 24.40 28.23
C SER A 26 -33.24 25.89 27.85
N LEU A 27 -32.17 26.49 27.31
CA LEU A 27 -32.18 27.86 26.79
C LEU A 27 -32.78 27.97 25.37
N GLY A 28 -33.13 26.85 24.73
CA GLY A 28 -33.67 26.83 23.37
C GLY A 28 -32.68 27.28 22.28
N ILE A 29 -31.39 27.29 22.59
CA ILE A 29 -30.33 27.72 21.66
C ILE A 29 -29.94 26.56 20.73
N ILE A 30 -29.88 25.33 21.27
CA ILE A 30 -29.46 24.11 20.56
C ILE A 30 -30.35 22.95 21.03
N SER A 31 -30.97 22.18 20.13
CA SER A 31 -31.68 20.96 20.50
C SER A 31 -30.66 19.86 20.83
N PHE A 32 -30.46 19.55 22.11
CA PHE A 32 -29.46 18.58 22.55
C PHE A 32 -30.12 17.38 23.25
N GLY A 33 -30.07 16.23 22.59
CA GLY A 33 -30.55 14.96 23.13
C GLY A 33 -29.45 14.17 23.85
N LEU A 34 -29.83 13.31 24.79
CA LEU A 34 -28.89 12.37 25.45
C LEU A 34 -28.19 11.44 24.43
N PHE A 35 -28.87 11.15 23.31
CA PHE A 35 -28.31 10.35 22.23
C PHE A 35 -27.18 11.07 21.49
N ASP A 36 -27.16 12.42 21.47
CA ASP A 36 -26.16 13.24 20.78
C ASP A 36 -24.74 13.12 21.36
N LEU A 37 -24.59 12.41 22.47
CA LEU A 37 -23.31 12.10 23.09
C LEU A 37 -22.60 10.89 22.47
N TRP A 38 -23.26 10.12 21.61
CA TRP A 38 -22.67 8.93 20.98
C TRP A 38 -21.33 9.21 20.24
N PRO A 39 -21.13 10.34 19.54
CA PRO A 39 -19.86 10.65 18.87
C PRO A 39 -18.73 10.92 19.88
N MET A 40 -19.05 11.54 21.02
CA MET A 40 -18.11 11.73 22.14
C MET A 40 -17.64 10.39 22.73
N VAL A 41 -18.54 9.41 22.83
CA VAL A 41 -18.20 8.05 23.27
C VAL A 41 -17.25 7.38 22.28
N LEU A 42 -17.49 7.54 20.97
CA LEU A 42 -16.59 7.06 19.91
C LEU A 42 -15.20 7.69 19.99
N ILE A 43 -15.12 9.02 20.17
CA ILE A 43 -13.86 9.75 20.36
C ILE A 43 -13.10 9.22 21.58
N TYR A 44 -13.80 8.98 22.69
CA TYR A 44 -13.23 8.42 23.90
C TYR A 44 -12.66 7.01 23.68
N PHE A 45 -13.41 6.11 23.02
CA PHE A 45 -12.93 4.78 22.68
C PHE A 45 -11.77 4.83 21.68
N GLY A 46 -11.78 5.77 20.73
CA GLY A 46 -10.67 5.99 19.80
C GLY A 46 -9.38 6.37 20.52
N LEU A 47 -9.45 7.35 21.43
CA LEU A 47 -8.31 7.75 22.28
C LEU A 47 -7.85 6.62 23.21
N ARG A 48 -8.79 5.82 23.73
CA ARG A 48 -8.49 4.67 24.58
C ARG A 48 -7.75 3.57 23.79
N LEU A 49 -8.19 3.26 22.57
CA LEU A 49 -7.51 2.30 21.69
C LEU A 49 -6.14 2.81 21.24
N TRP A 50 -5.99 4.11 21.03
CA TRP A 50 -4.72 4.73 20.67
C TRP A 50 -3.62 4.43 21.71
N GLY A 51 -4.00 4.37 23.00
CA GLY A 51 -3.10 4.02 24.10
C GLY A 51 -2.67 2.55 24.13
N GLN A 52 -3.39 1.63 23.47
CA GLN A 52 -3.16 0.18 23.52
C GLN A 52 -2.44 -0.37 22.26
N LYS A 53 -1.35 0.28 21.82
CA LYS A 53 -0.51 -0.10 20.67
C LYS A 53 -1.21 -0.10 19.28
N ASN A 54 -2.53 -0.09 19.18
CA ASN A 54 -3.27 -0.03 17.91
C ASN A 54 -3.57 1.42 17.49
N ARG A 55 -2.51 2.16 17.14
CA ARG A 55 -2.60 3.59 16.78
C ARG A 55 -3.45 3.85 15.55
N ILE A 56 -3.44 2.92 14.60
CA ILE A 56 -4.16 3.07 13.32
C ILE A 56 -5.67 2.94 13.56
N GLY A 57 -6.10 1.87 14.25
CA GLY A 57 -7.52 1.67 14.58
C GLY A 57 -8.07 2.75 15.51
N GLY A 58 -7.32 3.14 16.54
CA GLY A 58 -7.70 4.23 17.44
C GLY A 58 -7.79 5.58 16.73
N GLY A 59 -6.89 5.82 15.77
CA GLY A 59 -6.90 7.03 14.95
C GLY A 59 -8.12 7.12 14.05
N ILE A 60 -8.42 6.06 13.29
CA ILE A 60 -9.61 6.00 12.42
C ILE A 60 -10.88 6.25 13.24
N LEU A 61 -11.01 5.60 14.41
CA LEU A 61 -12.19 5.73 15.27
C LEU A 61 -12.33 7.15 15.86
N PHE A 62 -11.21 7.77 16.24
CA PHE A 62 -11.17 9.15 16.71
C PHE A 62 -11.56 10.14 15.60
N SER A 63 -11.02 9.95 14.39
CA SER A 63 -11.34 10.77 13.22
C SER A 63 -12.83 10.68 12.88
N LEU A 64 -13.37 9.46 12.82
CA LEU A 64 -14.76 9.21 12.51
C LEU A 64 -15.70 9.85 13.54
N GLY A 65 -15.42 9.67 14.83
CA GLY A 65 -16.19 10.31 15.89
C GLY A 65 -16.13 11.84 15.86
N THR A 66 -14.98 12.41 15.51
CA THR A 66 -14.80 13.87 15.40
C THR A 66 -15.59 14.44 14.22
N ILE A 67 -15.58 13.77 13.07
CA ILE A 67 -16.33 14.19 11.87
C ILE A 67 -17.83 14.19 12.17
N ILE A 68 -18.34 13.10 12.74
CA ILE A 68 -19.75 12.94 13.10
C ILE A 68 -20.18 13.98 14.14
N MET A 69 -19.34 14.24 15.15
CA MET A 69 -19.65 15.26 16.17
C MET A 69 -19.72 16.65 15.56
N MET A 70 -18.83 16.95 14.61
CA MET A 70 -18.78 18.25 13.95
C MET A 70 -20.01 18.46 13.06
N ASP A 71 -20.39 17.46 12.28
CA ASP A 71 -21.60 17.45 11.46
C ASP A 71 -22.85 17.72 12.30
N MET A 72 -22.99 16.99 13.41
CA MET A 72 -24.20 17.04 14.23
C MET A 72 -24.32 18.33 15.07
N TRP A 73 -23.20 18.92 15.52
CA TRP A 73 -23.21 20.13 16.36
C TRP A 73 -23.20 21.42 15.55
N PHE A 74 -22.48 21.45 14.42
CA PHE A 74 -22.34 22.66 13.61
C PHE A 74 -23.25 22.66 12.37
N GLY A 75 -23.92 21.54 12.06
CA GLY A 75 -24.68 21.39 10.81
C GLY A 75 -23.80 21.50 9.56
N VAL A 76 -22.48 21.37 9.74
CA VAL A 76 -21.48 21.49 8.68
C VAL A 76 -21.20 20.07 8.19
N GLY A 77 -21.82 19.72 7.08
CA GLY A 77 -21.66 18.42 6.47
C GLY A 77 -20.24 18.19 5.96
N ILE A 78 -19.94 16.92 5.68
CA ILE A 78 -18.65 16.51 5.11
C ILE A 78 -18.39 17.23 3.76
N ASP A 79 -19.45 17.58 3.03
CA ASP A 79 -19.45 18.36 1.81
C ASP A 79 -18.85 19.76 1.98
N ASP A 80 -19.25 20.49 3.04
CA ASP A 80 -18.66 21.80 3.36
C ASP A 80 -17.19 21.67 3.76
N LEU A 81 -16.84 20.62 4.51
CA LEU A 81 -15.46 20.36 4.91
C LEU A 81 -14.56 20.11 3.69
N PHE A 82 -15.02 19.36 2.68
CA PHE A 82 -14.27 19.16 1.45
C PHE A 82 -14.05 20.47 0.69
N GLN A 83 -15.04 21.37 0.68
CA GLN A 83 -14.93 22.68 0.06
C GLN A 83 -13.83 23.55 0.70
N PHE A 84 -13.61 23.47 2.02
CA PHE A 84 -12.50 24.15 2.69
C PHE A 84 -11.18 23.36 2.63
N ALA A 85 -11.25 22.03 2.64
CA ALA A 85 -10.07 21.16 2.59
C ALA A 85 -9.32 21.29 1.27
N VAL A 86 -10.02 21.38 0.13
CA VAL A 86 -9.40 21.52 -1.19
C VAL A 86 -8.49 22.78 -1.25
N PRO A 87 -8.96 24.00 -0.94
CA PRO A 87 -8.12 25.20 -0.86
C PRO A 87 -6.93 25.05 0.10
N ILE A 88 -7.15 24.49 1.29
CA ILE A 88 -6.09 24.30 2.29
C ILE A 88 -5.01 23.34 1.76
N VAL A 89 -5.41 22.26 1.09
CA VAL A 89 -4.49 21.29 0.45
C VAL A 89 -3.72 21.96 -0.69
N PHE A 90 -4.38 22.76 -1.53
CA PHE A 90 -3.71 23.54 -2.58
C PHE A 90 -2.70 24.55 -2.02
N ILE A 91 -3.05 25.26 -0.94
CA ILE A 91 -2.15 26.19 -0.25
C ILE A 91 -0.96 25.44 0.34
N TYR A 92 -1.20 24.29 0.98
CA TYR A 92 -0.16 23.44 1.54
C TYR A 92 0.78 22.91 0.46
N PHE A 93 0.24 22.36 -0.64
CA PHE A 93 1.04 21.89 -1.77
C PHE A 93 1.80 23.02 -2.46
N GLY A 94 1.19 24.20 -2.62
CA GLY A 94 1.85 25.40 -3.13
C GLY A 94 3.03 25.81 -2.25
N PHE A 95 2.84 25.82 -0.94
CA PHE A 95 3.91 26.10 0.02
C PHE A 95 5.01 25.02 0.00
N GLN A 96 4.63 23.76 -0.10
CA GLN A 96 5.56 22.63 -0.16
C GLN A 96 6.40 22.63 -1.45
N LEU A 97 5.82 23.07 -2.57
CA LEU A 97 6.52 23.22 -3.85
C LEU A 97 7.62 24.29 -3.77
N ILE A 98 7.34 25.42 -3.11
CA ILE A 98 8.31 26.50 -2.88
C ILE A 98 9.45 26.05 -1.96
N ARG A 99 9.19 25.07 -1.09
CA ARG A 99 10.18 24.52 -0.17
C ARG A 99 10.94 23.31 -0.73
N GLY A 100 10.81 23.06 -2.04
CA GLY A 100 11.55 22.04 -2.79
C GLY A 100 13.01 22.01 -2.39
N LYS A 101 13.37 20.99 -1.61
CA LYS A 101 14.69 20.76 -1.06
C LYS A 101 15.66 20.52 -2.21
N ASN A 102 16.48 21.54 -2.50
CA ASN A 102 17.59 21.43 -3.44
C ASN A 102 18.49 20.25 -3.06
N SER A 103 18.55 19.30 -3.99
CA SER A 103 19.52 18.21 -4.01
C SER A 103 20.91 18.83 -4.15
N LYS A 104 21.72 18.78 -3.10
CA LYS A 104 23.17 18.99 -3.22
C LYS A 104 23.81 17.65 -3.54
N ARG A 105 24.01 17.41 -4.83
CA ARG A 105 25.01 16.49 -5.36
C ARG A 105 26.02 17.36 -6.07
N ASP A 106 27.23 17.48 -5.51
CA ASP A 106 28.45 17.50 -6.30
C ASP A 106 29.75 17.49 -5.48
N GLN A 107 30.68 16.69 -5.99
CA GLN A 107 32.13 16.92 -6.09
C GLN A 107 33.01 16.89 -4.84
N ARG A 108 33.67 15.74 -4.65
CA ARG A 108 35.12 15.65 -4.36
C ARG A 108 35.65 14.50 -5.23
N VAL A 109 36.13 14.75 -6.45
CA VAL A 109 37.49 15.22 -6.81
C VAL A 109 38.58 14.36 -6.19
N ASN A 110 39.23 13.59 -7.06
CA ASN A 110 40.42 12.78 -6.88
C ASN A 110 41.57 13.54 -6.23
N GLN A 111 42.34 12.89 -5.35
CA GLN A 111 43.75 13.22 -5.16
C GLN A 111 44.57 11.94 -4.84
N PRO A 112 45.83 11.85 -5.30
CA PRO A 112 46.50 10.60 -5.69
C PRO A 112 47.37 9.97 -4.58
N LEU A 113 47.97 8.84 -4.94
CA LEU A 113 48.92 8.04 -4.15
C LEU A 113 50.03 8.87 -3.48
N GLY A 114 50.23 8.60 -2.18
CA GLY A 114 51.45 8.92 -1.44
C GLY A 114 52.09 7.61 -0.98
N ASP A 115 53.28 7.33 -1.50
CA ASP A 115 54.13 6.18 -1.21
C ASP A 115 55.07 6.48 -0.02
N ARG A 116 55.31 5.46 0.83
CA ARG A 116 56.56 5.07 1.52
C ARG A 116 56.45 4.73 3.02
N GLY A 117 56.88 3.50 3.35
CA GLY A 117 57.65 3.20 4.58
C GLY A 117 57.17 2.02 5.45
N THR A 118 57.57 0.79 5.12
CA THR A 118 57.74 -0.38 6.02
C THR A 118 58.88 -0.17 7.05
N PRO A 119 59.23 -1.10 7.98
CA PRO A 119 58.48 -2.06 8.81
C PRO A 119 58.96 -2.10 10.31
N SER A 120 58.16 -2.62 11.26
CA SER A 120 58.66 -3.12 12.57
C SER A 120 57.53 -3.84 13.30
N ALA A 121 57.46 -5.18 13.32
CA ALA A 121 58.20 -6.13 14.15
C ALA A 121 57.61 -6.31 15.57
N ALA A 122 57.19 -7.56 15.83
CA ALA A 122 56.91 -8.23 17.11
C ALA A 122 55.65 -7.75 17.88
N GLU A 123 54.79 -8.59 18.49
CA GLU A 123 55.05 -9.84 19.22
C GLU A 123 53.91 -10.88 19.09
N THR A 124 54.32 -12.11 18.77
CA THR A 124 53.98 -13.44 19.32
C THR A 124 53.15 -13.43 20.64
N ILE A 125 52.14 -14.28 20.94
CA ILE A 125 52.15 -15.75 21.24
C ILE A 125 50.69 -16.22 21.52
N VAL A 126 50.29 -17.34 20.88
CA VAL A 126 49.58 -18.58 21.34
C VAL A 126 48.54 -18.43 22.49
N THR A 127 47.33 -19.00 22.41
CA THR A 127 47.02 -20.38 22.90
C THR A 127 45.66 -20.88 22.45
N SER A 128 45.65 -22.14 22.02
CA SER A 128 44.54 -23.04 21.70
C SER A 128 43.85 -23.54 22.97
N GLU A 129 42.52 -23.67 22.99
CA GLU A 129 41.84 -24.87 23.54
C GLU A 129 40.33 -24.86 23.28
N ALA A 130 39.81 -26.07 23.15
CA ALA A 130 38.50 -26.43 22.63
C ALA A 130 37.37 -26.34 23.66
N SER A 131 36.12 -26.23 23.20
CA SER A 131 35.02 -27.09 23.67
C SER A 131 33.74 -26.87 22.85
N VAL A 132 33.07 -28.00 22.61
CA VAL A 132 31.84 -28.23 21.84
C VAL A 132 30.62 -27.62 22.55
N PRO A 133 29.66 -27.01 21.85
CA PRO A 133 28.33 -26.80 22.42
C PRO A 133 27.39 -27.95 22.06
N SER A 134 26.99 -28.69 23.08
CA SER A 134 25.71 -29.40 23.13
C SER A 134 24.60 -28.38 23.31
N ASP A 135 23.64 -28.34 22.38
CA ASP A 135 22.21 -28.13 22.64
C ASP A 135 21.44 -28.05 21.31
N VAL A 136 20.79 -29.16 20.95
CA VAL A 136 19.81 -29.22 19.86
C VAL A 136 18.53 -28.56 20.34
N LYS A 137 18.23 -27.37 19.82
CA LYS A 137 16.89 -26.76 19.89
C LYS A 137 16.14 -27.04 18.60
N VAL A 138 14.99 -27.71 18.75
CA VAL A 138 13.96 -27.88 17.74
C VAL A 138 13.57 -26.51 17.19
N SER A 139 13.88 -26.25 15.93
CA SER A 139 13.46 -25.05 15.20
C SER A 139 12.06 -25.26 14.65
N THR A 140 11.09 -24.54 15.20
CA THR A 140 9.82 -24.25 14.52
C THR A 140 10.17 -23.42 13.29
N GLU A 141 10.01 -23.98 12.10
CA GLU A 141 10.19 -23.28 10.82
C GLU A 141 9.20 -22.11 10.74
N GLU A 142 9.72 -20.91 10.93
CA GLU A 142 9.03 -19.65 10.66
C GLU A 142 8.90 -19.45 9.14
N ARG A 143 7.68 -19.17 8.68
CA ARG A 143 7.26 -19.12 7.28
C ARG A 143 7.92 -17.94 6.54
N PRO A 144 8.85 -18.16 5.58
CA PRO A 144 9.68 -17.10 4.99
C PRO A 144 8.99 -16.19 3.96
N TRP A 145 7.71 -16.41 3.64
CA TRP A 145 7.06 -15.73 2.51
C TRP A 145 6.40 -14.39 2.86
N LEU A 146 6.34 -14.02 4.15
CA LEU A 146 5.74 -12.76 4.62
C LEU A 146 6.69 -11.55 4.53
N ASP A 147 8.01 -11.76 4.54
CA ASP A 147 9.00 -10.67 4.55
C ASP A 147 9.42 -10.20 3.14
N SER A 148 9.11 -10.97 2.10
CA SER A 148 9.59 -10.69 0.74
C SER A 148 8.84 -9.54 0.03
N TRP A 149 7.71 -9.08 0.58
CA TRP A 149 6.80 -8.15 -0.09
C TRP A 149 7.26 -6.68 -0.08
N HIS A 150 8.09 -6.27 0.88
CA HIS A 150 8.57 -4.89 0.93
C HIS A 150 9.83 -4.62 0.10
N ASN A 151 10.48 -5.66 -0.46
CA ASN A 151 11.84 -5.53 -1.01
C ASN A 151 11.97 -5.72 -2.53
N TRP A 152 10.88 -5.94 -3.27
CA TRP A 152 10.95 -6.09 -4.74
C TRP A 152 10.87 -4.76 -5.49
N LYS A 153 11.46 -3.69 -4.96
CA LYS A 153 11.79 -2.52 -5.79
C LYS A 153 13.28 -2.59 -6.13
N HIS A 154 13.54 -2.77 -7.43
CA HIS A 154 14.83 -2.70 -8.13
C HIS A 154 15.64 -4.01 -8.27
N VAL A 155 15.20 -4.89 -9.17
CA VAL A 155 16.14 -5.76 -9.92
C VAL A 155 16.30 -5.18 -11.32
N GLY A 156 17.07 -4.10 -11.42
CA GLY A 156 17.56 -3.56 -12.69
C GLY A 156 18.83 -4.33 -13.09
N GLY A 157 18.68 -5.40 -13.85
CA GLY A 157 19.80 -6.10 -14.46
C GLY A 157 20.49 -5.19 -15.49
N LYS A 158 21.78 -4.93 -15.29
CA LYS A 158 22.63 -4.18 -16.23
C LYS A 158 22.96 -5.07 -17.43
N ILE A 159 22.60 -4.63 -18.64
CA ILE A 159 23.01 -5.26 -19.90
C ILE A 159 24.27 -4.52 -20.41
N PRO A 160 25.34 -5.22 -20.82
CA PRO A 160 26.55 -4.57 -21.31
C PRO A 160 26.31 -3.91 -22.68
N HIS A 161 26.84 -2.70 -22.84
CA HIS A 161 26.82 -1.93 -24.08
C HIS A 161 27.79 -2.51 -25.11
N HIS A 162 27.31 -2.78 -26.32
CA HIS A 162 28.15 -2.91 -27.52
C HIS A 162 27.85 -1.78 -28.51
N GLU A 163 28.92 -1.28 -29.13
CA GLU A 163 29.01 -0.07 -29.94
C GLU A 163 28.30 -0.13 -31.32
N ARG A 164 27.47 0.89 -31.56
CA ARG A 164 27.34 1.79 -32.73
C ARG A 164 27.68 1.25 -34.14
N MET A 165 26.72 1.29 -35.08
CA MET A 165 26.85 1.99 -36.37
C MET A 165 25.56 2.10 -37.21
N THR A 166 25.36 3.28 -37.80
CA THR A 166 24.57 3.62 -39.01
C THR A 166 23.04 3.75 -38.91
N SER A 167 22.48 4.43 -39.89
CA SER A 167 21.53 5.55 -39.77
C SER A 167 20.21 5.35 -40.51
N SER A 168 19.13 5.95 -39.95
CA SER A 168 17.80 6.26 -40.53
C SER A 168 16.75 5.11 -40.55
N PRO A 169 15.43 5.41 -40.57
CA PRO A 169 14.61 6.37 -39.81
C PRO A 169 13.40 5.69 -39.09
N ASP A 170 12.76 6.41 -38.17
CA ASP A 170 11.41 6.13 -37.61
C ASP A 170 11.22 4.82 -36.81
N ASP A 171 11.07 4.94 -35.48
CA ASP A 171 10.29 4.03 -34.64
C ASP A 171 10.30 4.55 -33.19
N THR A 172 9.26 5.29 -32.84
CA THR A 172 8.99 5.71 -31.46
C THR A 172 8.63 4.48 -30.62
N LEU A 173 9.58 4.02 -29.81
CA LEU A 173 9.47 2.96 -28.80
C LEU A 173 8.16 3.06 -27.97
N PRO A 174 7.43 1.95 -27.74
CA PRO A 174 6.21 1.97 -26.94
C PRO A 174 6.53 2.14 -25.45
N LYS A 175 5.91 3.17 -24.87
CA LYS A 175 6.01 3.57 -23.47
C LYS A 175 4.87 2.91 -22.70
N ASP A 176 5.07 1.67 -22.25
CA ASP A 176 4.04 0.88 -21.56
C ASP A 176 3.99 1.13 -20.05
N SER A 177 3.74 2.38 -19.68
CA SER A 177 3.21 2.74 -18.36
C SER A 177 1.97 3.58 -18.61
N ARG A 178 0.79 2.97 -18.44
CA ARG A 178 -0.50 3.60 -18.72
C ARG A 178 -1.27 3.77 -17.42
N SER A 179 -1.26 4.99 -16.88
CA SER A 179 -2.04 5.36 -15.70
C SER A 179 -3.36 6.00 -16.14
N SER A 180 -4.50 5.45 -15.71
CA SER A 180 -5.82 6.09 -15.88
C SER A 180 -6.31 6.53 -14.52
N LEU A 181 -6.41 7.85 -14.29
CA LEU A 181 -6.80 8.39 -12.99
C LEU A 181 -8.33 8.38 -12.77
N ILE A 182 -9.14 8.36 -13.84
CA ILE A 182 -10.60 8.17 -13.82
C ILE A 182 -11.02 7.59 -15.18
N GLY A 183 -11.78 6.49 -15.18
CA GLY A 183 -12.40 5.89 -16.37
C GLY A 183 -12.16 4.39 -16.47
N ASP A 184 -13.19 3.66 -16.92
CA ASP A 184 -13.19 2.21 -17.02
C ASP A 184 -12.13 1.71 -18.01
N TYR A 185 -11.32 0.74 -17.59
CA TYR A 185 -10.22 0.21 -18.39
C TYR A 185 -10.61 -1.16 -18.95
N HIS A 186 -11.05 -1.17 -20.21
CA HIS A 186 -11.42 -2.39 -20.92
C HIS A 186 -10.35 -2.77 -21.93
N LEU A 187 -9.51 -3.76 -21.60
CA LEU A 187 -8.68 -4.48 -22.57
C LEU A 187 -9.44 -5.70 -23.10
N THR A 188 -10.56 -5.44 -23.78
CA THR A 188 -11.40 -6.48 -24.40
C THR A 188 -11.37 -6.42 -25.93
N SER A 189 -10.73 -5.40 -26.52
CA SER A 189 -10.67 -5.19 -27.97
C SER A 189 -9.22 -5.16 -28.47
N GLY A 190 -8.94 -5.87 -29.58
CA GLY A 190 -7.61 -5.96 -30.18
C GLY A 190 -6.68 -6.97 -29.48
N ARG A 191 -5.62 -7.41 -30.17
CA ARG A 191 -4.51 -8.12 -29.52
C ARG A 191 -3.62 -7.10 -28.83
N PHE A 192 -3.07 -7.42 -27.67
CA PHE A 192 -2.15 -6.55 -26.95
C PHE A 192 -0.89 -7.31 -26.55
N GLU A 193 0.23 -6.59 -26.46
CA GLU A 193 1.49 -7.18 -26.04
C GLU A 193 1.57 -7.20 -24.52
N LEU A 194 1.86 -8.38 -23.95
CA LEU A 194 2.00 -8.56 -22.52
C LEU A 194 3.47 -8.85 -22.18
N ASN A 195 4.15 -7.82 -21.68
CA ASN A 195 5.50 -7.85 -21.15
C ASN A 195 5.45 -7.58 -19.64
N HIS A 196 5.54 -6.31 -19.29
CA HIS A 196 5.31 -5.78 -17.95
C HIS A 196 4.22 -4.73 -18.13
N LEU A 197 3.00 -5.07 -17.75
CA LEU A 197 1.88 -4.15 -17.80
C LEU A 197 1.52 -3.78 -16.36
N HIS A 198 1.70 -2.50 -16.02
CA HIS A 198 1.22 -1.94 -14.76
C HIS A 198 0.01 -1.06 -15.06
N VAL A 199 -1.15 -1.50 -14.58
CA VAL A 199 -2.40 -0.76 -14.61
C VAL A 199 -2.64 -0.20 -13.22
N TRP A 200 -2.66 1.12 -13.11
CA TRP A 200 -3.09 1.81 -11.90
C TRP A 200 -4.40 2.54 -12.20
N HIS A 201 -5.41 2.34 -11.36
CA HIS A 201 -6.71 3.00 -11.46
C HIS A 201 -7.18 3.54 -10.12
N GLY A 202 -7.81 4.72 -10.12
CA GLY A 202 -8.39 5.30 -8.90
C GLY A 202 -9.78 4.74 -8.62
N ILE A 203 -10.74 5.16 -9.45
CA ILE A 203 -12.15 4.80 -9.36
C ILE A 203 -12.60 4.26 -10.72
N GLY A 204 -13.24 3.10 -10.74
CA GLY A 204 -13.83 2.49 -11.93
C GLY A 204 -13.42 1.04 -12.11
N ASP A 205 -13.96 0.42 -13.16
CA ASP A 205 -13.83 -1.01 -13.38
C ASP A 205 -12.67 -1.32 -14.34
N VAL A 206 -12.02 -2.47 -14.11
CA VAL A 206 -10.94 -2.98 -14.95
C VAL A 206 -11.33 -4.35 -15.48
N VAL A 207 -11.40 -4.48 -16.79
CA VAL A 207 -11.70 -5.76 -17.45
C VAL A 207 -10.57 -6.10 -18.41
N ILE A 208 -9.85 -7.18 -18.13
CA ILE A 208 -8.70 -7.63 -18.94
C ILE A 208 -8.95 -9.05 -19.44
N ASP A 209 -8.82 -9.24 -20.74
CA ASP A 209 -8.95 -10.55 -21.39
C ASP A 209 -7.58 -11.08 -21.85
N LEU A 210 -7.01 -12.02 -21.09
CA LEU A 210 -5.68 -12.58 -21.40
C LEU A 210 -5.68 -13.48 -22.64
N SER A 211 -6.84 -13.92 -23.17
CA SER A 211 -6.88 -14.68 -24.43
C SER A 211 -6.39 -13.86 -25.63
N ARG A 212 -6.36 -12.53 -25.48
CA ARG A 212 -5.90 -11.58 -26.50
C ARG A 212 -4.46 -11.13 -26.28
N ALA A 213 -3.84 -11.55 -25.19
CA ALA A 213 -2.46 -11.22 -24.86
C ALA A 213 -1.50 -11.98 -25.78
N VAL A 214 -0.53 -11.28 -26.35
CA VAL A 214 0.63 -11.88 -27.00
C VAL A 214 1.80 -11.74 -26.03
N LEU A 215 2.27 -12.89 -25.53
CA LEU A 215 3.37 -12.98 -24.58
C LEU A 215 4.68 -12.68 -25.30
N MET A 216 5.34 -11.59 -24.91
CA MET A 216 6.61 -11.16 -25.51
C MET A 216 7.83 -11.67 -24.74
N ARG A 217 7.59 -12.43 -23.66
CA ARG A 217 8.59 -13.02 -22.77
C ARG A 217 8.12 -14.38 -22.25
N ASP A 218 9.08 -15.16 -21.77
CA ASP A 218 8.86 -16.44 -21.11
C ASP A 218 8.01 -16.30 -19.84
N GLU A 219 8.18 -15.18 -19.10
CA GLU A 219 7.32 -14.81 -17.99
C GLU A 219 6.87 -13.35 -18.14
N ALA A 220 5.57 -13.15 -18.32
CA ALA A 220 4.96 -11.83 -18.39
C ALA A 220 4.34 -11.43 -17.05
N LEU A 221 4.45 -10.16 -16.68
CA LEU A 221 3.97 -9.61 -15.42
C LEU A 221 2.85 -8.62 -15.68
N LEU A 222 1.69 -8.86 -15.07
CA LEU A 222 0.56 -7.93 -15.05
C LEU A 222 0.30 -7.51 -13.60
N VAL A 223 0.48 -6.22 -13.33
CA VAL A 223 0.21 -5.60 -12.04
C VAL A 223 -1.00 -4.70 -12.18
N VAL A 224 -2.04 -4.93 -11.38
CA VAL A 224 -3.25 -4.11 -11.31
C VAL A 224 -3.39 -3.58 -9.89
N GLU A 225 -3.31 -2.25 -9.75
CA GLU A 225 -3.48 -1.57 -8.47
C GLU A 225 -4.62 -0.58 -8.56
N GLY A 226 -5.49 -0.55 -7.56
CA GLY A 226 -6.52 0.46 -7.51
C GLY A 226 -7.16 0.70 -6.16
N TRP A 227 -7.98 1.75 -6.08
CA TRP A 227 -8.64 2.14 -4.84
C TRP A 227 -10.07 1.59 -4.77
N VAL A 228 -10.94 1.98 -5.70
CA VAL A 228 -12.36 1.65 -5.65
C VAL A 228 -12.84 1.13 -7.01
N GLY A 229 -13.50 -0.02 -7.04
CA GLY A 229 -14.13 -0.59 -8.24
C GLY A 229 -13.87 -2.08 -8.40
N ASP A 230 -14.30 -2.65 -9.52
CA ASP A 230 -14.18 -4.09 -9.75
C ASP A 230 -13.06 -4.41 -10.74
N VAL A 231 -12.29 -5.46 -10.44
CA VAL A 231 -11.26 -5.99 -11.34
C VAL A 231 -11.68 -7.38 -11.80
N THR A 232 -11.97 -7.52 -13.09
CA THR A 232 -12.26 -8.81 -13.74
C THR A 232 -11.15 -9.18 -14.71
N ILE A 233 -10.49 -10.32 -14.47
CA ILE A 233 -9.48 -10.87 -15.38
C ILE A 233 -9.97 -12.22 -15.90
N TYR A 234 -10.02 -12.34 -17.22
CA TYR A 234 -10.30 -13.59 -17.91
C TYR A 234 -8.99 -14.25 -18.32
N VAL A 235 -8.81 -15.51 -17.90
CA VAL A 235 -7.61 -16.31 -18.17
C VAL A 235 -8.01 -17.45 -19.12
N PRO A 236 -7.37 -17.64 -20.28
CA PRO A 236 -7.66 -18.80 -21.12
C PRO A 236 -7.15 -20.08 -20.44
N VAL A 237 -7.89 -21.19 -20.56
CA VAL A 237 -7.60 -22.47 -19.87
C VAL A 237 -6.22 -23.07 -20.15
N ASP A 238 -5.62 -22.73 -21.28
CA ASP A 238 -4.32 -23.21 -21.74
C ASP A 238 -3.15 -22.31 -21.34
N LEU A 239 -3.40 -21.20 -20.62
CA LEU A 239 -2.38 -20.26 -20.17
C LEU A 239 -1.96 -20.53 -18.71
N PRO A 240 -0.71 -20.96 -18.47
CA PRO A 240 -0.19 -21.13 -17.12
C PRO A 240 -0.11 -19.79 -16.38
N VAL A 241 -0.78 -19.69 -15.23
CA VAL A 241 -0.93 -18.44 -14.49
C VAL A 241 -0.64 -18.61 -12.99
N SER A 242 0.05 -17.62 -12.42
CA SER A 242 0.22 -17.44 -10.98
C SER A 242 -0.53 -16.17 -10.58
N VAL A 243 -1.57 -16.32 -9.77
CA VAL A 243 -2.41 -15.20 -9.33
C VAL A 243 -2.13 -14.88 -7.87
N THR A 244 -1.70 -13.66 -7.62
CA THR A 244 -1.61 -13.07 -6.30
C THR A 244 -2.57 -11.90 -6.23
N ALA A 245 -3.63 -12.03 -5.43
CA ALA A 245 -4.65 -11.00 -5.29
C ALA A 245 -4.79 -10.58 -3.82
N GLY A 246 -5.02 -9.29 -3.60
CA GLY A 246 -5.22 -8.68 -2.29
C GLY A 246 -6.33 -7.63 -2.34
N LEU A 247 -7.20 -7.63 -1.32
CA LEU A 247 -8.34 -6.73 -1.21
C LEU A 247 -8.50 -6.30 0.26
N SER A 248 -8.56 -4.99 0.52
CA SER A 248 -8.76 -4.51 1.90
C SER A 248 -10.20 -4.67 2.37
N ILE A 249 -11.20 -4.40 1.53
CA ILE A 249 -12.64 -4.56 1.86
C ILE A 249 -13.41 -5.01 0.61
N GLY A 250 -14.13 -6.14 0.68
CA GLY A 250 -15.05 -6.61 -0.35
C GLY A 250 -14.95 -8.12 -0.61
N ASP A 251 -15.27 -8.55 -1.83
CA ASP A 251 -15.23 -9.96 -2.23
C ASP A 251 -14.09 -10.27 -3.21
N LEU A 252 -13.43 -11.40 -2.97
CA LEU A 252 -12.33 -11.90 -3.77
C LEU A 252 -12.68 -13.31 -4.27
N GLU A 253 -12.72 -13.49 -5.58
CA GLU A 253 -12.96 -14.75 -6.26
C GLU A 253 -11.85 -15.01 -7.27
N VAL A 254 -11.00 -16.00 -7.01
CA VAL A 254 -9.86 -16.32 -7.88
C VAL A 254 -9.87 -17.81 -8.16
N LEU A 255 -10.03 -18.17 -9.43
CA LEU A 255 -9.95 -19.55 -9.93
C LEU A 255 -10.76 -20.52 -9.04
N SER A 256 -12.04 -20.20 -8.85
CA SER A 256 -13.02 -20.93 -8.02
C SER A 256 -12.82 -20.86 -6.50
N HIS A 257 -11.85 -20.08 -6.01
CA HIS A 257 -11.69 -19.81 -4.58
C HIS A 257 -12.29 -18.46 -4.22
N ARG A 258 -13.38 -18.48 -3.43
CA ARG A 258 -14.07 -17.27 -2.98
C ARG A 258 -13.77 -16.96 -1.51
N GLN A 259 -13.48 -15.70 -1.22
CA GLN A 259 -13.25 -15.15 0.11
C GLN A 259 -13.85 -13.75 0.21
N GLY A 260 -14.72 -13.50 1.19
CA GLY A 260 -15.30 -12.17 1.43
C GLY A 260 -14.87 -11.56 2.76
N GLY A 261 -14.90 -10.23 2.87
CA GLY A 261 -14.72 -9.49 4.12
C GLY A 261 -13.56 -8.49 4.11
N ILE A 262 -12.84 -8.37 5.22
CA ILE A 262 -11.78 -7.35 5.41
C ILE A 262 -10.40 -8.01 5.35
N ASN A 263 -9.45 -7.35 4.67
CA ASN A 263 -8.05 -7.70 4.51
C ASN A 263 -7.83 -9.13 4.00
N ARG A 264 -8.29 -9.37 2.78
CA ARG A 264 -8.22 -10.65 2.09
C ARG A 264 -7.02 -10.69 1.17
N SER A 265 -6.39 -11.85 1.11
CA SER A 265 -5.36 -12.12 0.11
C SER A 265 -5.37 -13.60 -0.23
N VAL A 266 -5.19 -13.90 -1.51
CA VAL A 266 -5.04 -15.25 -2.01
C VAL A 266 -3.85 -15.32 -2.94
N LYS A 267 -3.18 -16.47 -2.93
CA LYS A 267 -2.15 -16.81 -3.89
C LYS A 267 -2.43 -18.21 -4.43
N ILE A 268 -2.75 -18.29 -5.71
CA ILE A 268 -3.08 -19.52 -6.42
C ILE A 268 -2.19 -19.62 -7.63
N ARG A 269 -1.79 -20.84 -7.99
CA ARG A 269 -1.03 -21.12 -9.20
C ARG A 269 -1.67 -22.28 -9.93
N SER A 270 -1.63 -22.23 -11.25
CA SER A 270 -1.97 -23.38 -12.10
C SER A 270 -0.90 -24.46 -11.99
N ASP A 271 -1.27 -25.72 -12.11
CA ASP A 271 -0.36 -26.87 -11.98
C ASP A 271 0.83 -26.81 -12.95
N GLN A 272 0.61 -26.29 -14.15
CA GLN A 272 1.62 -26.20 -15.21
C GLN A 272 2.54 -24.97 -15.08
N TYR A 273 2.38 -24.12 -14.06
CA TYR A 273 3.06 -22.82 -13.98
C TYR A 273 4.60 -22.94 -13.93
N ASP A 274 5.12 -23.92 -13.21
CA ASP A 274 6.56 -24.03 -12.96
C ASP A 274 7.33 -24.58 -14.16
N GLU A 275 6.69 -25.46 -14.95
CA GLU A 275 7.28 -26.14 -16.11
C GLU A 275 7.02 -25.40 -17.44
N ALA A 276 6.14 -24.40 -17.44
CA ALA A 276 5.77 -23.66 -18.63
C ALA A 276 6.88 -22.74 -19.15
N LEU A 277 7.09 -22.80 -20.48
CA LEU A 277 7.98 -21.88 -21.21
C LEU A 277 7.41 -20.48 -21.33
N GLN A 278 6.08 -20.35 -21.42
CA GLN A 278 5.37 -19.08 -21.44
C GLN A 278 4.33 -19.07 -20.32
N LYS A 279 4.42 -18.09 -19.43
CA LYS A 279 3.56 -17.98 -18.25
C LYS A 279 3.26 -16.54 -17.86
N VAL A 280 2.18 -16.36 -17.10
CA VAL A 280 1.74 -15.05 -16.62
C VAL A 280 1.70 -14.97 -15.11
N ASN A 281 2.34 -13.93 -14.57
CA ASN A 281 2.30 -13.60 -13.16
C ASN A 281 1.37 -12.40 -12.94
N LEU A 282 0.25 -12.63 -12.25
CA LEU A 282 -0.76 -11.62 -11.96
C LEU A 282 -0.61 -11.14 -10.51
N HIS A 283 -0.51 -9.82 -10.35
CA HIS A 283 -0.54 -9.14 -9.05
C HIS A 283 -1.68 -8.15 -9.04
N ILE A 284 -2.67 -8.35 -8.17
CA ILE A 284 -3.87 -7.52 -8.10
C ILE A 284 -4.01 -7.00 -6.68
N SER A 285 -4.14 -5.68 -6.51
CA SER A 285 -4.32 -5.03 -5.21
C SER A 285 -5.40 -3.97 -5.29
N LEU A 286 -6.48 -4.16 -4.53
CA LEU A 286 -7.57 -3.20 -4.40
C LEU A 286 -7.80 -2.79 -2.94
N LEU A 287 -8.23 -1.56 -2.73
CA LEU A 287 -8.67 -1.09 -1.42
C LEU A 287 -10.11 -1.54 -1.13
N VAL A 288 -11.05 -1.20 -2.02
CA VAL A 288 -12.49 -1.48 -1.87
C VAL A 288 -13.09 -1.93 -3.21
N GLY A 289 -13.87 -3.03 -3.22
CA GLY A 289 -14.57 -3.52 -4.41
C GLY A 289 -14.48 -5.03 -4.56
N ASP A 290 -14.65 -5.55 -5.78
CA ASP A 290 -14.54 -7.00 -6.05
C ASP A 290 -13.35 -7.35 -6.96
N ILE A 291 -12.68 -8.47 -6.66
CA ILE A 291 -11.69 -9.07 -7.56
C ILE A 291 -12.24 -10.40 -8.08
N LYS A 292 -12.36 -10.55 -9.41
CA LYS A 292 -12.83 -11.77 -10.07
C LYS A 292 -11.80 -12.23 -11.12
N VAL A 293 -11.16 -13.37 -10.87
CA VAL A 293 -10.27 -14.02 -11.82
C VAL A 293 -10.85 -15.38 -12.18
N LYS A 294 -11.19 -15.57 -13.46
CA LYS A 294 -11.89 -16.78 -13.92
C LYS A 294 -11.34 -17.28 -15.24
N TYR A 295 -11.45 -18.59 -15.44
CA TYR A 295 -11.10 -19.21 -16.70
C TYR A 295 -12.16 -18.95 -17.77
N ILE A 296 -11.73 -18.87 -19.04
CA ILE A 296 -12.57 -18.81 -20.24
C ILE A 296 -12.21 -19.90 -21.25
#